data_AF-A0A7V5T4U7-F1
#
_entry.id   AF-A0A7V5T4U7-F1
#
_cell.length_a   1.000
_cell.length_b   1.000
_cell.length_c   1.000
_cell.angle_alpha   90.00
_cell.angle_beta   90.00
_cell.angle_gamma   90.00
#
_symmetry.space_group_name_H-M   'P 1'
#
loop_
_entity.id
_entity.type
_entity.pdbx_description
1 polymer ?
#
loop_
_entity_poly.entity_id
_entity_poly.type
_entity_poly.pdbx_seq_one_letter_code
_entity_poly.pdbx_strand_id
1 'polypeptide(L)'
;MKTTTLLLLFGLATIVGVGAWAQHAHQETGRETTIVGEVIDPVCYLSHGSTGKAHRRCAEYCVQQGIPLAILEEKTGRVYLSLPVDHSNPNAKLRDFIAEKVKVTGTVYSKGGLTGIHVKRVERASA
;
A
#
# COMPACT_ATOMS: atom_id res chain seq x y z
N MET A 1 -67.46 -2.83 -29.29
CA MET A 1 -67.33 -1.67 -28.38
C MET A 1 -65.96 -1.73 -27.73
N LYS A 2 -65.13 -0.71 -28.02
CA LYS A 2 -64.02 -0.14 -27.24
C LYS A 2 -63.42 -1.02 -26.12
N THR A 3 -62.15 -1.36 -26.24
CA THR A 3 -61.14 -0.94 -25.25
C THR A 3 -59.77 -1.01 -25.88
N THR A 4 -59.13 0.15 -25.87
CA THR A 4 -57.96 0.56 -26.61
C THR A 4 -56.83 0.69 -25.59
N THR A 5 -55.63 0.22 -25.95
CA THR A 5 -54.33 0.79 -25.57
C THR A 5 -54.08 1.07 -24.08
N LEU A 6 -53.30 0.21 -23.41
CA LEU A 6 -52.22 0.65 -22.52
C LEU A 6 -51.39 -0.57 -22.04
N LEU A 7 -50.23 -0.84 -22.67
CA LEU A 7 -49.17 -1.66 -22.09
C LEU A 7 -47.89 -1.47 -22.93
N LEU A 8 -47.39 -0.24 -22.95
CA LEU A 8 -46.16 0.12 -23.64
C LEU A 8 -45.32 1.09 -22.78
N LEU A 9 -45.21 0.83 -21.47
CA LEU A 9 -44.38 1.63 -20.55
C LEU A 9 -43.75 0.78 -19.42
N PHE A 10 -43.31 -0.45 -19.71
CA PHE A 10 -42.53 -1.26 -18.76
C PHE A 10 -41.26 -1.87 -19.39
N GLY A 11 -40.78 -1.30 -20.49
CA GLY A 11 -39.59 -1.79 -21.21
C GLY A 11 -38.29 -1.03 -20.95
N LEU A 12 -38.32 0.14 -20.30
CA LEU A 12 -37.17 1.07 -20.31
C LEU A 12 -36.48 1.30 -18.96
N ALA A 13 -36.92 0.65 -17.87
CA ALA A 13 -36.40 0.94 -16.53
C ALA A 13 -35.32 -0.02 -16.00
N THR A 14 -34.96 -1.10 -16.73
CA THR A 14 -34.08 -2.16 -16.17
C THR A 14 -32.63 -2.14 -16.65
N ILE A 15 -32.22 -1.23 -17.54
CA ILE A 15 -30.84 -1.22 -18.09
C ILE A 15 -29.89 -0.31 -17.28
N VAL A 16 -30.38 0.56 -16.40
CA VAL A 16 -29.55 1.56 -15.71
C VAL A 16 -28.77 0.99 -14.51
N GLY A 17 -29.09 -0.22 -14.02
CA GLY A 17 -28.54 -0.73 -12.76
C GLY A 17 -27.16 -1.41 -12.83
N VAL A 18 -26.66 -1.80 -14.00
CA VAL A 18 -25.49 -2.71 -14.10
C VAL A 18 -24.14 -1.97 -14.23
N GLY A 19 -24.16 -0.66 -14.52
CA GLY A 19 -22.93 0.12 -14.75
C GLY A 19 -22.26 0.71 -13.51
N ALA A 20 -22.96 0.77 -12.37
CA ALA A 20 -22.52 1.55 -11.21
C ALA A 20 -21.33 0.94 -10.42
N TRP A 21 -20.90 -0.29 -10.76
CA TRP A 21 -19.84 -1.00 -10.03
C TRP A 21 -18.50 -0.99 -10.78
N ALA A 22 -18.48 -0.52 -12.03
CA ALA A 22 -17.27 -0.50 -12.87
C ALA A 22 -16.41 0.77 -12.71
N GLN A 23 -16.80 1.72 -11.85
CA GLN A 23 -16.20 3.05 -11.77
C GLN A 23 -15.25 3.22 -10.57
N HIS A 24 -14.33 2.28 -10.34
CA HIS A 24 -13.19 2.52 -9.45
C HIS A 24 -11.88 2.04 -10.10
N ALA A 25 -11.63 2.46 -11.35
CA ALA A 25 -10.30 2.36 -11.91
C ALA A 25 -9.40 3.39 -11.19
N HIS A 26 -8.55 2.93 -10.27
CA HIS A 26 -7.50 3.76 -9.70
C HIS A 26 -6.52 4.14 -10.82
N GLN A 27 -6.37 5.44 -11.10
CA GLN A 27 -5.27 5.86 -11.98
C GLN A 27 -3.93 5.51 -11.33
N GLU A 28 -3.18 4.64 -11.99
CA GLU A 28 -1.79 4.28 -11.67
C GLU A 28 -0.90 5.51 -11.91
N THR A 29 -0.81 6.40 -10.92
CA THR A 29 0.11 7.56 -10.92
C THR A 29 1.48 7.22 -10.34
N GLY A 30 1.70 5.96 -9.95
CA GLY A 30 2.90 5.53 -9.27
C GLY A 30 4.07 5.25 -10.21
N ARG A 31 5.29 5.50 -9.74
CA ARG A 31 6.52 5.20 -10.50
C ARG A 31 7.21 3.98 -9.93
N GLU A 32 7.54 3.00 -10.77
CA GLU A 32 8.40 1.90 -10.35
C GLU A 32 9.80 2.42 -10.01
N THR A 33 10.27 2.08 -8.82
CA THR A 33 11.53 2.57 -8.26
C THR A 33 12.21 1.44 -7.49
N THR A 34 13.54 1.45 -7.50
CA THR A 34 14.35 0.60 -6.61
C THR A 34 15.00 1.48 -5.55
N ILE A 35 14.83 1.09 -4.29
CA ILE A 35 15.26 1.80 -3.09
C ILE A 35 16.24 0.91 -2.34
N VAL A 36 17.33 1.47 -1.82
CA VAL A 36 18.22 0.80 -0.87
C VAL A 36 18.07 1.49 0.47
N GLY A 37 17.80 0.71 1.52
CA GLY A 37 17.49 1.25 2.83
C GLY A 37 17.31 0.19 3.90
N GLU A 38 16.88 0.60 5.08
CA GLU A 38 16.59 -0.28 6.21
C GLU A 38 15.08 -0.47 6.36
N VAL A 39 14.62 -1.70 6.65
CA VAL A 39 13.22 -1.91 7.06
C VAL A 39 13.04 -1.50 8.52
N ILE A 40 12.20 -0.51 8.74
CA ILE A 40 11.95 0.10 10.06
C ILE A 40 10.47 -0.01 10.47
N ASP A 41 10.22 0.15 11.78
CA ASP A 41 8.91 0.51 12.30
C ASP A 41 8.78 2.06 12.30
N PRO A 42 7.81 2.64 11.57
CA PRO A 42 7.72 4.10 11.45
C PRO A 42 7.31 4.79 12.75
N VAL A 43 6.58 4.11 13.65
CA VAL A 43 6.21 4.69 14.95
C VAL A 43 7.47 4.91 15.76
N CYS A 44 8.26 3.87 15.98
CA CYS A 44 9.46 3.96 16.80
C CYS A 44 10.57 4.79 16.16
N TYR A 45 10.67 4.80 14.83
CA TYR A 45 11.56 5.72 14.13
C TYR A 45 11.18 7.18 14.39
N LEU A 46 9.90 7.54 14.24
CA LEU A 46 9.46 8.92 14.37
C LEU A 46 9.43 9.41 15.83
N SER A 47 8.98 8.58 16.77
CA SER A 47 8.84 8.98 18.18
C SER A 47 10.11 8.83 19.00
N HIS A 48 11.02 7.93 18.59
CA HIS A 48 12.20 7.55 19.39
C HIS A 48 13.51 7.55 18.61
N GLY A 49 13.50 7.87 17.31
CA GLY A 49 14.70 7.82 16.46
C GLY A 49 15.29 6.41 16.35
N SER A 50 14.50 5.37 16.61
CA SER A 50 15.01 4.01 16.72
C SER A 50 15.20 3.34 15.36
N THR A 51 16.38 2.77 15.14
CA THR A 51 16.76 1.96 13.97
C THR A 51 17.71 0.83 14.39
N GLY A 52 18.02 -0.06 13.46
CA GLY A 52 19.01 -1.11 13.59
C GLY A 52 18.54 -2.32 14.42
N LYS A 53 19.40 -3.34 14.45
CA LYS A 53 19.10 -4.66 15.04
C LYS A 53 18.68 -4.59 16.52
N ALA A 54 19.16 -3.60 17.26
CA ALA A 54 18.78 -3.38 18.66
C ALA A 54 17.27 -3.14 18.82
N HIS A 55 16.60 -2.65 17.78
CA HIS A 55 15.18 -2.29 17.80
C HIS A 55 14.26 -3.34 17.15
N ARG A 56 14.81 -4.46 16.66
CA ARG A 56 14.05 -5.49 15.95
C ARG A 56 12.83 -6.01 16.72
N ARG A 57 12.98 -6.30 18.01
CA ARG A 57 11.91 -6.88 18.85
C ARG A 57 10.73 -5.92 19.05
N CYS A 58 11.00 -4.62 19.16
CA CYS A 58 9.95 -3.60 19.26
C CYS A 58 9.17 -3.50 17.93
N ALA A 59 9.88 -3.47 16.80
CA ALA A 59 9.26 -3.48 15.49
C ALA A 59 8.42 -4.75 15.24
N GLU A 60 8.89 -5.92 15.69
CA GLU A 60 8.12 -7.18 15.63
C GLU A 60 6.81 -7.10 16.42
N TYR A 61 6.78 -6.40 17.56
CA TYR A 61 5.54 -6.16 18.31
C TYR A 61 4.60 -5.21 17.56
N CYS A 62 5.10 -4.11 17.00
CA CYS A 62 4.30 -3.18 16.19
C CYS A 62 3.63 -3.88 15.00
N VAL A 63 4.37 -4.76 14.31
CA VAL A 63 3.86 -5.55 13.19
C VAL A 63 2.72 -6.48 13.61
N GLN A 64 2.78 -7.06 14.82
CA GLN A 64 1.68 -7.89 15.37
C GLN A 64 0.41 -7.07 15.63
N GLN A 65 0.54 -5.77 15.89
CA GLN A 65 -0.60 -4.84 16.03
C GLN A 65 -1.10 -4.32 14.68
N GLY A 66 -0.55 -4.79 13.56
CA GLY A 66 -0.95 -4.37 12.21
C GLY A 66 -0.35 -3.04 11.75
N ILE A 67 0.63 -2.48 12.47
CA ILE A 67 1.31 -1.25 12.06
C ILE A 67 2.13 -1.55 10.79
N PRO A 68 1.95 -0.79 9.70
CA PRO A 68 2.74 -0.97 8.49
C PRO A 68 4.22 -0.63 8.72
N LEU A 69 5.11 -1.53 8.31
CA LEU A 69 6.55 -1.28 8.22
C LEU A 69 6.83 -0.23 7.14
N ALA A 70 8.03 0.34 7.20
CA ALA A 70 8.51 1.28 6.19
C ALA A 70 9.96 0.98 5.78
N ILE A 71 10.40 1.59 4.70
CA ILE A 71 11.81 1.58 4.29
C ILE A 71 12.39 2.97 4.53
N LEU A 72 13.45 3.05 5.35
CA LEU A 72 14.27 4.24 5.52
C LEU A 72 15.38 4.22 4.47
N GLU A 73 15.27 5.06 3.45
CA GLU A 73 16.21 5.11 2.33
C GLU A 73 17.55 5.72 2.76
N GLU A 74 18.64 5.03 2.41
CA GLU A 74 19.97 5.28 2.98
C GLU A 74 20.58 6.63 2.57
N LYS A 75 20.24 7.16 1.39
CA LYS A 75 20.91 8.34 0.81
C LYS A 75 20.24 9.66 1.16
N THR A 76 18.92 9.64 1.27
CA THR A 76 18.06 10.81 1.42
C THR A 76 17.36 10.84 2.77
N GLY A 77 17.38 9.73 3.52
CA GLY A 77 16.63 9.60 4.77
C GLY A 77 15.11 9.58 4.56
N ARG A 78 14.63 9.46 3.32
CA ARG A 78 13.20 9.40 3.03
C ARG A 78 12.61 8.10 3.52
N VAL A 79 11.46 8.18 4.17
CA VAL A 79 10.68 7.04 4.64
C VAL A 79 9.61 6.69 3.61
N TYR A 80 9.53 5.41 3.25
CA TYR A 80 8.54 4.86 2.34
C TYR A 80 7.65 3.87 3.10
N LEU A 81 6.43 4.28 3.43
CA LEU A 81 5.48 3.40 4.13
C LEU A 81 5.08 2.23 3.23
N SER A 82 5.10 1.01 3.76
CA SER A 82 4.60 -0.17 3.04
C SER A 82 3.09 -0.04 2.86
N LEU A 83 2.65 0.02 1.62
CA LEU A 83 1.24 0.07 1.25
C LEU A 83 0.79 -1.33 0.80
N PRO A 84 -0.37 -1.81 1.26
CA PRO A 84 -0.87 -3.11 0.82
C PRO A 84 -1.47 -3.00 -0.59
N VAL A 85 -1.32 -4.06 -1.37
CA VAL A 85 -2.09 -4.26 -2.60
C VAL A 85 -3.38 -5.00 -2.24
N ASP A 86 -4.52 -4.59 -2.81
CA ASP A 86 -5.82 -5.26 -2.66
C ASP A 86 -6.23 -5.55 -1.20
N HIS A 87 -6.04 -4.57 -0.30
CA HIS A 87 -6.38 -4.68 1.13
C HIS A 87 -5.67 -5.83 1.89
N SER A 88 -4.57 -6.36 1.35
CA SER A 88 -3.77 -7.40 2.00
C SER A 88 -2.97 -6.87 3.20
N ASN A 89 -2.23 -7.76 3.87
CA ASN A 89 -1.35 -7.37 4.96
C ASN A 89 -0.14 -6.58 4.41
N PRO A 90 0.07 -5.30 4.82
CA PRO A 90 1.15 -4.45 4.31
C PRO A 90 2.55 -4.95 4.70
N ASN A 91 2.65 -5.80 5.73
CA ASN A 91 3.92 -6.28 6.28
C ASN A 91 4.38 -7.61 5.68
N ALA A 92 3.53 -8.29 4.91
CA ALA A 92 3.79 -9.66 4.45
C ALA A 92 5.13 -9.83 3.73
N LYS A 93 5.55 -8.83 2.95
CA LYS A 93 6.82 -8.85 2.20
C LYS A 93 8.03 -8.34 2.98
N LEU A 94 7.84 -7.62 4.08
CA LEU A 94 8.92 -6.93 4.80
C LEU A 94 9.22 -7.50 6.19
N ARG A 95 8.28 -8.25 6.79
CA ARG A 95 8.41 -8.75 8.18
C ARG A 95 9.68 -9.58 8.43
N ASP A 96 10.15 -10.32 7.42
CA ASP A 96 11.34 -11.17 7.55
C ASP A 96 12.65 -10.39 7.35
N PHE A 97 12.56 -9.07 7.22
CA PHE A 97 13.67 -8.17 6.93
C PHE A 97 13.74 -7.01 7.94
N ILE A 98 12.95 -7.06 9.03
CA ILE A 98 12.94 -6.02 10.06
C ILE A 98 14.36 -5.75 10.56
N ALA A 99 14.73 -4.47 10.59
CA ALA A 99 16.05 -3.97 10.97
C ALA A 99 17.22 -4.47 10.09
N GLU A 100 16.91 -4.96 8.89
CA GLU A 100 17.91 -5.36 7.90
C GLU A 100 18.00 -4.33 6.76
N LYS A 101 19.21 -4.22 6.19
CA LYS A 101 19.43 -3.48 4.95
C LYS A 101 18.86 -4.29 3.79
N VAL A 102 18.07 -3.62 2.96
CA VAL A 102 17.36 -4.21 1.84
C VAL A 102 17.47 -3.37 0.58
N LYS A 103 17.37 -4.06 -0.56
CA LYS A 103 17.06 -3.48 -1.86
C LYS A 103 15.60 -3.80 -2.17
N VAL A 104 14.76 -2.77 -2.28
CA VAL A 104 13.31 -2.89 -2.47
C VAL A 104 12.93 -2.33 -3.82
N THR A 105 12.27 -3.14 -4.66
CA THR A 105 11.65 -2.67 -5.90
C THR A 105 10.15 -2.62 -5.72
N GLY A 106 9.52 -1.51 -6.10
CA GLY A 106 8.08 -1.34 -6.00
C GLY A 106 7.57 -0.08 -6.68
N THR A 107 6.25 0.11 -6.64
CA THR A 107 5.61 1.31 -7.17
C THR A 107 5.50 2.35 -6.05
N VAL A 108 6.12 3.51 -6.22
CA VAL A 108 6.11 4.61 -5.24
C VAL A 108 4.96 5.57 -5.53
N TYR A 109 4.27 5.97 -4.48
CA TYR A 109 3.22 6.98 -4.49
C TYR A 109 3.62 8.13 -3.55
N SER A 110 3.21 9.34 -3.88
CA SER A 110 3.39 10.49 -3.01
C SER A 110 2.22 11.46 -3.13
N LYS A 111 1.62 11.83 -1.99
CA LYS A 111 0.49 12.75 -1.93
C LYS A 111 0.41 13.38 -0.55
N GLY A 112 0.23 14.70 -0.48
CA GLY A 112 0.01 15.41 0.79
C GLY A 112 1.12 15.24 1.83
N GLY A 113 2.39 15.13 1.39
CA GLY A 113 3.53 14.92 2.28
C GLY A 113 3.77 13.46 2.69
N LEU A 114 2.88 12.54 2.34
CA LEU A 114 3.09 11.11 2.53
C LEU A 114 3.82 10.51 1.33
N THR A 115 4.75 9.61 1.60
CA THR A 115 5.37 8.74 0.60
C THR A 115 5.15 7.29 1.01
N GLY A 116 4.65 6.48 0.08
CA GLY A 116 4.42 5.05 0.29
C GLY A 116 4.85 4.22 -0.92
N ILE A 117 4.94 2.91 -0.73
CA ILE A 117 5.39 1.96 -1.74
C ILE A 117 4.56 0.69 -1.73
N HIS A 118 4.04 0.30 -2.90
CA HIS A 118 3.61 -1.07 -3.15
C HIS A 118 4.86 -1.93 -3.41
N VAL A 119 5.26 -2.70 -2.41
CA VAL A 119 6.46 -3.55 -2.51
C VAL A 119 6.20 -4.70 -3.47
N LYS A 120 6.97 -4.78 -4.56
CA LYS A 120 6.92 -5.91 -5.49
C LYS A 120 7.95 -6.98 -5.10
N ARG A 121 9.19 -6.55 -4.87
CA ARG A 121 10.34 -7.40 -4.54
C ARG A 121 11.17 -6.79 -3.41
N VAL A 122 11.70 -7.64 -2.55
CA VAL A 122 12.67 -7.26 -1.53
C VAL A 122 13.83 -8.25 -1.57
N GLU A 123 15.05 -7.74 -1.45
CA GLU A 123 16.29 -8.52 -1.43
C GLU A 123 17.15 -7.99 -0.28
N ARG A 124 17.92 -8.86 0.39
CA ARG A 124 18.94 -8.39 1.35
C ARG A 124 20.00 -7.61 0.57
N ALA A 125 20.29 -6.40 1.01
CA ALA A 125 21.42 -5.66 0.48
C ALA A 125 22.69 -6.16 1.17
N SER A 126 23.73 -6.45 0.39
CA SER A 126 25.05 -6.72 0.94
C SER A 126 25.49 -5.52 1.78
N ALA A 127 26.05 -5.79 2.97
CA ALA A 127 26.62 -4.77 3.84
C ALA A 127 27.87 -4.13 3.24
#